data_AF-A0A1F2QJJ0-F1
#
_entry.id   AF-A0A1F2QJJ0-F1
#
_cell.length_a   1.000
_cell.length_b   1.000
_cell.length_c   1.000
_cell.angle_alpha   90.00
_cell.angle_beta   90.00
_cell.angle_gamma   90.00
#
_symmetry.space_group_name_H-M   'P 1'
#
loop_
_entity.id
_entity.type
_entity.pdbx_description
1 polymer ?
#
loop_
_entity_poly.entity_id
_entity_poly.type
_entity_poly.pdbx_seq_one_letter_code
_entity_poly.pdbx_strand_id
1 'polypeptide(L)'
;MGLMEDEPLMTLMEKHTGVSIEWASQVFQAVAADSDIAALLDIDLMAPVLKMTLTAFTAQGEAVNYANVYYRSDRYNHHGYLRRRRTSDHLTWTAVERIQEVGA
;
A
#
# COMPACT_ATOMS: atom_id res chain seq x y z
N MET A 1 -10.02 -18.13 -21.80
CA MET A 1 -10.35 -17.27 -20.63
C MET A 1 -9.08 -17.18 -19.78
N GLY A 2 -8.09 -16.41 -20.24
CA GLY A 2 -6.73 -16.42 -19.69
C GLY A 2 -6.28 -15.01 -19.34
N LEU A 3 -6.84 -14.47 -18.24
CA LEU A 3 -6.46 -13.16 -17.69
C LEU A 3 -5.88 -13.29 -16.27
N MET A 4 -5.53 -14.51 -15.86
CA MET A 4 -4.64 -14.72 -14.71
C MET A 4 -3.23 -14.85 -15.28
N GLU A 5 -2.72 -13.75 -15.81
CA GLU A 5 -1.30 -13.62 -16.08
C GLU A 5 -0.63 -13.46 -14.71
N ASP A 6 0.47 -14.18 -14.46
CA ASP A 6 1.25 -14.15 -13.20
C ASP A 6 1.92 -12.78 -12.93
N GLU A 7 1.40 -11.71 -13.52
CA GLU A 7 1.98 -10.38 -13.55
C GLU A 7 1.17 -9.40 -12.69
N PRO A 8 1.82 -8.51 -11.92
CA PRO A 8 1.12 -7.51 -11.12
C PRO A 8 0.24 -6.60 -11.97
N LEU A 9 -0.98 -6.29 -11.47
CA LEU A 9 -1.96 -5.44 -12.16
C LEU A 9 -1.37 -4.12 -12.67
N MET A 10 -0.55 -3.45 -11.87
CA MET A 10 0.07 -2.17 -12.26
C MET A 10 0.95 -2.34 -13.51
N THR A 11 1.74 -3.41 -13.57
CA THR A 11 2.59 -3.70 -14.72
C THR A 11 1.76 -3.98 -15.98
N LEU A 12 0.64 -4.70 -15.84
CA LEU A 12 -0.30 -4.92 -16.93
C LEU A 12 -0.92 -3.61 -17.41
N MET A 13 -1.30 -2.72 -16.48
CA MET A 13 -1.83 -1.40 -16.83
C MET A 13 -0.82 -0.59 -17.65
N GLU A 14 0.43 -0.50 -17.20
CA GLU A 14 1.49 0.23 -17.93
C GLU A 14 1.71 -0.35 -19.33
N LYS A 15 1.82 -1.68 -19.44
CA LYS A 15 2.03 -2.37 -20.73
C LYS A 15 0.90 -2.15 -21.73
N HIS A 16 -0.35 -2.22 -21.29
CA HIS A 16 -1.50 -2.18 -22.18
C HIS A 16 -2.02 -0.78 -22.47
N THR A 17 -1.77 0.19 -21.57
CA THR A 17 -2.25 1.57 -21.73
C THR A 17 -1.15 2.55 -22.16
N GLY A 18 0.12 2.21 -21.93
CA GLY A 18 1.26 3.12 -22.14
C GLY A 18 1.38 4.24 -21.12
N VAL A 19 0.57 4.23 -20.05
CA VAL A 19 0.59 5.22 -18.96
C VAL A 19 1.60 4.77 -17.89
N SER A 20 2.62 5.59 -17.61
CA SER A 20 3.62 5.33 -16.56
C SER A 20 3.08 5.67 -15.17
N ILE A 21 3.27 4.76 -14.21
CA ILE A 21 2.88 4.93 -12.80
C ILE A 21 4.13 5.24 -11.98
N GLU A 22 4.20 6.44 -11.39
CA GLU A 22 5.45 6.97 -10.87
C GLU A 22 5.47 7.07 -9.33
N TRP A 23 4.32 7.35 -8.72
CA TRP A 23 4.21 7.44 -7.28
C TRP A 23 2.80 7.12 -6.82
N ALA A 24 2.65 6.86 -5.52
CA ALA A 24 1.35 6.58 -4.93
C ALA A 24 1.20 7.22 -3.55
N SER A 25 -0.04 7.55 -3.22
CA SER A 25 -0.46 7.90 -1.87
C SER A 25 -1.15 6.70 -1.24
N GLN A 26 -0.75 6.36 -0.01
CA GLN A 26 -1.38 5.31 0.78
C GLN A 26 -1.89 5.88 2.11
N VAL A 27 -3.12 5.54 2.47
CA VAL A 27 -3.76 5.94 3.73
C VAL A 27 -4.24 4.70 4.46
N PHE A 28 -3.78 4.54 5.70
CA PHE A 28 -4.17 3.43 6.57
C PHE A 28 -5.21 3.89 7.59
N GLN A 29 -6.25 3.08 7.77
CA GLN A 29 -7.34 3.34 8.71
C GLN A 29 -7.72 2.06 9.44
N ALA A 30 -8.05 2.17 10.73
CA ALA A 30 -8.74 1.12 11.44
C ALA A 30 -10.26 1.26 11.21
N VAL A 31 -10.89 0.19 10.75
CA VAL A 31 -12.34 0.13 10.51
C VAL A 31 -12.92 -1.13 11.13
N ALA A 32 -14.22 -1.14 11.42
CA ALA A 32 -14.94 -2.35 11.81
C ALA A 32 -15.47 -3.05 10.56
N ALA A 33 -15.40 -4.38 10.51
CA ALA A 33 -15.94 -5.17 9.41
C ALA A 33 -17.47 -5.05 9.35
N ASP A 34 -18.00 -4.67 8.19
CA ASP A 34 -19.41 -4.84 7.86
C ASP A 34 -19.70 -6.29 7.43
N SER A 35 -20.94 -6.59 7.04
CA SER A 35 -21.34 -7.95 6.65
C SER A 35 -20.55 -8.50 5.47
N ASP A 36 -20.22 -7.64 4.50
CA ASP A 36 -19.59 -8.05 3.25
C ASP A 36 -18.10 -8.31 3.49
N ILE A 37 -17.42 -7.40 4.20
CA ILE A 37 -16.01 -7.55 4.58
C ILE A 37 -15.83 -8.76 5.51
N ALA A 38 -16.74 -8.95 6.47
CA ALA A 38 -16.69 -10.08 7.40
C ALA A 38 -16.79 -11.42 6.66
N ALA A 39 -17.73 -11.53 5.71
CA ALA A 39 -17.90 -12.72 4.90
C ALA A 39 -16.69 -12.98 3.98
N LEU A 40 -16.19 -11.95 3.29
CA LEU A 40 -15.06 -12.08 2.36
C LEU A 40 -13.73 -12.43 3.04
N LEU A 41 -13.52 -11.93 4.26
CA LEU A 41 -12.28 -12.15 5.02
C LEU A 41 -12.36 -13.32 6.00
N ASP A 42 -13.52 -13.96 6.14
CA ASP A 42 -13.78 -15.04 7.08
C ASP A 42 -13.41 -14.64 8.52
N ILE A 43 -14.08 -13.58 9.00
CA ILE A 43 -13.96 -12.99 10.33
C ILE A 43 -15.34 -12.60 10.87
N ASP A 44 -15.42 -12.32 12.17
CA ASP A 44 -16.68 -11.90 12.80
C ASP A 44 -17.13 -10.49 12.34
N LEU A 45 -18.44 -10.25 12.37
CA LEU A 45 -19.00 -8.92 12.18
C LEU A 45 -18.44 -7.94 13.23
N MET A 46 -18.18 -6.70 12.83
CA MET A 46 -17.55 -5.65 13.64
C MET A 46 -16.09 -5.95 14.09
N ALA A 47 -15.48 -7.06 13.65
CA ALA A 47 -14.07 -7.31 13.93
C ALA A 47 -13.17 -6.19 13.36
N PRO A 48 -12.04 -5.88 14.02
CA PRO A 48 -11.13 -4.82 13.57
C PRO A 48 -10.40 -5.22 12.29
N VAL A 49 -10.48 -4.35 11.27
CA VAL A 49 -9.86 -4.52 9.96
C VAL A 49 -8.96 -3.33 9.66
N LEU A 50 -7.79 -3.59 9.10
CA LEU A 50 -6.92 -2.55 8.57
C LEU A 50 -7.32 -2.25 7.13
N LYS A 51 -7.88 -1.07 6.89
CA LYS A 51 -8.17 -0.56 5.54
C LYS A 51 -6.98 0.24 5.03
N MET A 52 -6.51 -0.08 3.83
CA MET A 52 -5.56 0.72 3.06
C MET A 52 -6.27 1.31 1.84
N THR A 53 -6.24 2.63 1.70
CA THR A 53 -6.62 3.30 0.46
C THR A 53 -5.35 3.64 -0.31
N LEU A 54 -5.20 3.14 -1.53
CA LEU A 54 -4.08 3.42 -2.42
C LEU A 54 -4.58 4.24 -3.61
N THR A 55 -3.97 5.39 -3.85
CA THR A 55 -4.13 6.13 -5.11
C THR A 55 -2.77 6.20 -5.79
N ALA A 56 -2.66 5.64 -7.00
CA ALA A 56 -1.44 5.73 -7.82
C ALA A 56 -1.57 6.85 -8.85
N PHE A 57 -0.45 7.44 -9.22
CA PHE A 57 -0.40 8.63 -10.07
C PHE A 57 0.71 8.57 -11.12
N THR A 58 0.52 9.31 -12.20
CA THR A 58 1.56 9.60 -13.20
C THR A 58 2.56 10.64 -12.68
N ALA A 59 3.67 10.86 -13.41
CA ALA A 59 4.61 11.96 -13.15
C ALA A 59 3.93 13.34 -13.14
N GLN A 60 2.87 13.50 -13.94
CA GLN A 60 2.10 14.74 -14.06
C GLN A 60 1.05 14.89 -12.95
N GLY A 61 0.91 13.89 -12.07
CA GLY A 61 -0.02 13.90 -10.93
C GLY A 61 -1.44 13.47 -11.26
N GLU A 62 -1.67 12.84 -12.41
CA GLU A 62 -2.98 12.30 -12.78
C GLU A 62 -3.22 10.95 -12.09
N ALA A 63 -4.40 10.75 -11.51
CA ALA A 63 -4.73 9.51 -10.81
C ALA A 63 -5.05 8.39 -11.80
N VAL A 64 -4.36 7.25 -11.67
CA VAL A 64 -4.47 6.10 -12.60
C VAL A 64 -5.12 4.89 -11.96
N ASN A 65 -4.95 4.71 -10.65
CA ASN A 65 -5.57 3.63 -9.91
C ASN A 65 -6.03 4.13 -8.55
N TYR A 66 -7.25 3.77 -8.16
CA TYR A 66 -7.80 4.00 -6.83
C TYR A 66 -8.30 2.67 -6.27
N ALA A 67 -7.69 2.20 -5.19
CA ALA A 67 -7.98 0.90 -4.60
C ALA A 67 -8.25 1.03 -3.10
N ASN A 68 -9.29 0.34 -2.65
CA ASN A 68 -9.51 0.05 -1.23
C ASN A 68 -9.14 -1.41 -0.98
N VAL A 69 -8.19 -1.63 -0.09
CA VAL A 69 -7.72 -2.96 0.30
C VAL A 69 -8.00 -3.15 1.79
N TYR A 70 -8.54 -4.31 2.14
CA TYR A 70 -8.92 -4.64 3.50
C TYR A 70 -8.10 -5.84 3.96
N TYR A 71 -7.31 -5.63 5.01
CA TYR A 71 -6.46 -6.67 5.59
C TYR A 71 -7.03 -7.12 6.93
N ARG A 72 -6.99 -8.44 7.13
CA ARG A 72 -7.14 -9.06 8.44
C ARG A 72 -6.06 -8.56 9.40
N SER A 73 -6.47 -7.80 10.41
CA SER A 73 -5.57 -7.20 11.38
C SER A 73 -4.81 -8.24 12.22
N ASP A 74 -5.36 -9.46 12.35
CA ASP A 74 -4.73 -10.59 13.04
C ASP A 74 -3.66 -11.30 12.18
N ARG A 75 -3.56 -10.99 10.89
CA ARG A 75 -2.65 -11.67 9.94
C ARG A 75 -1.68 -10.74 9.20
N TYR A 76 -1.94 -9.44 9.21
CA TYR A 76 -1.13 -8.48 8.47
C TYR A 76 -0.42 -7.50 9.40
N ASN A 77 0.88 -7.30 9.15
CA ASN A 77 1.68 -6.28 9.82
C ASN A 77 2.31 -5.37 8.76
N HIS A 78 2.11 -4.05 8.90
CA HIS A 78 2.86 -3.08 8.13
C HIS A 78 4.13 -2.68 8.88
N HIS A 79 5.28 -2.78 8.23
CA HIS A 79 6.58 -2.50 8.84
C HIS A 79 7.39 -1.57 7.93
N GLY A 80 7.99 -0.53 8.52
CA GLY A 80 8.83 0.44 7.81
C GLY A 80 10.01 0.87 8.67
N TYR A 81 11.15 1.10 8.02
CA TYR A 81 12.33 1.64 8.67
C TYR A 81 12.33 3.16 8.52
N LEU A 82 12.60 3.86 9.62
CA LEU A 82 12.67 5.32 9.64
C LEU A 82 14.07 5.74 10.08
N ARG A 83 14.66 6.69 9.37
CA ARG A 83 15.91 7.34 9.77
C ARG A 83 15.61 8.74 10.30
N ARG A 84 16.20 9.07 11.46
CA ARG A 84 16.13 10.42 12.03
C ARG A 84 17.08 11.33 11.26
N ARG A 85 16.56 12.32 10.55
CA ARG A 85 17.34 13.37 9.89
C ARG A 85 17.45 14.58 10.82
N ARG A 86 18.68 15.05 11.04
CA ARG A 86 18.97 16.26 11.81
C ARG A 86 19.39 17.36 10.86
N THR A 87 18.62 18.43 10.79
CA THR A 87 19.06 19.69 10.17
C THR A 87 19.37 20.71 11.27
N SER A 88 19.97 21.85 10.93
CA SER A 88 20.28 22.90 11.91
C SER A 88 19.04 23.39 12.66
N ASP A 89 17.89 23.37 11.98
CA ASP A 89 16.68 24.03 12.47
C ASP A 89 15.59 23.03 12.90
N HIS A 90 15.56 21.81 12.35
CA HIS A 90 14.47 20.86 12.57
C HIS A 90 14.95 19.40 12.62
N LEU A 91 14.14 18.55 13.26
CA LEU A 91 14.33 17.11 13.30
C LEU A 91 13.17 16.41 12.59
N THR A 92 13.45 15.72 11.49
CA THR A 92 12.45 15.01 10.69
C THR A 92 12.73 13.51 10.63
N TRP A 93 11.70 12.72 10.37
CA TRP A 93 11.83 11.31 10.02
C TRP A 93 11.74 11.16 8.50
N THR A 94 12.56 10.29 7.93
CA THR A 94 12.47 9.92 6.51
C THR A 94 12.41 8.41 6.41
N ALA A 95 11.50 7.89 5.58
CA ALA A 95 11.45 6.47 5.28
C ALA A 95 12.76 6.06 4.59
N VAL A 96 13.29 4.91 4.99
CA VAL A 96 14.48 4.32 4.39
C VAL A 96 14.21 2.85 4.11
N GLU A 97 14.86 2.31 3.08
CA GLU A 97 14.95 0.87 2.92
C GLU A 97 15.75 0.27 4.07
N ARG A 98 15.53 -1.01 4.38
CA ARG A 98 16.33 -1.72 5.39
C ARG A 98 17.80 -1.52 5.02
N ILE A 99 18.58 -0.94 5.93
CA ILE A 99 20.03 -0.88 5.78
C ILE A 99 20.50 -2.34 5.70
N GLN A 100 20.89 -2.81 4.51
CA GLN A 100 21.69 -4.03 4.42
C GLN A 100 22.98 -3.72 5.17
N GLU A 101 23.27 -4.49 6.21
CA GLU A 101 24.58 -4.43 6.86
C GLU A 101 25.64 -4.62 5.77
N VAL A 102 26.44 -3.58 5.54
CA VAL A 102 27.61 -3.68 4.68
C VAL A 102 28.64 -4.50 5.47
N GLY A 103 28.65 -5.80 5.22
CA GLY A 103 29.83 -6.66 5.30
C GLY A 103 30.26 -7.16 6.69
N ALA A 104 30.34 -8.50 6.73
CA ALA A 104 31.40 -9.37 7.25
C ALA A 104 31.89 -9.19 8.70
#